data_AF-A0A935TR71-F1
#
_entry.id   AF-A0A935TR71-F1
#
_cell.length_a   1.000
_cell.length_b   1.000
_cell.length_c   1.000
_cell.angle_alpha   90.00
_cell.angle_beta   90.00
_cell.angle_gamma   90.00
#
_symmetry.space_group_name_H-M   'P 1'
#
loop_
_entity.id
_entity.type
_entity.pdbx_description
1 polymer ?
#
loop_
_entity_poly.entity_id
_entity_poly.type
_entity_poly.pdbx_seq_one_letter_code
_entity_poly.pdbx_strand_id
1 'polypeptide(L)'
;MSSHQPYALPPGFEGRFKGDELLQSVGYADYALEQFFETVKKQPWYKNTLFVLVADHCGPTISVGNKTHVGRFMIPIVFYHPEDKSLAGKRIDFVTQQSDILPSVMDYLNYDLPYSAFGHSFLSPDSSIVRCAFNFQDNTYQYITNDYALQFDGEEIAGLYAYKTDSLEANNLLLVGDSLANPEFRKIADSLLVPLKAVIQRHNSAMIRNQLLPPETMPKRKSKKSKTTTSAGAVKKK
;
A
#
# COMPACT_ATOMS: atom_id res chain seq x y z
N MET A 1 -6.83 -2.92 -22.91
CA MET A 1 -5.63 -3.63 -23.38
C MET A 1 -4.55 -3.39 -22.34
N SER A 2 -3.87 -4.43 -21.85
CA SER A 2 -2.88 -4.31 -20.78
C SER A 2 -1.47 -4.47 -21.35
N SER A 3 -0.47 -3.98 -20.63
CA SER A 3 0.94 -4.34 -20.83
C SER A 3 1.26 -5.76 -20.32
N HIS A 4 0.26 -6.65 -20.32
CA HIS A 4 0.45 -8.06 -20.03
C HIS A 4 0.63 -8.79 -21.37
N GLN A 5 1.44 -9.85 -21.37
CA GLN A 5 1.60 -10.71 -22.54
C GLN A 5 0.20 -11.15 -23.05
N PRO A 6 -0.08 -11.10 -24.37
CA PRO A 6 0.84 -11.07 -25.52
C PRO A 6 1.32 -9.69 -26.03
N TYR A 7 1.19 -8.58 -25.27
CA TYR A 7 1.68 -7.24 -25.67
C TYR A 7 1.17 -6.72 -27.03
N ALA A 8 0.08 -7.31 -27.55
CA ALA A 8 -0.48 -6.94 -28.84
C ALA A 8 -0.96 -5.49 -28.82
N LEU A 9 -0.71 -4.73 -29.90
CA LEU A 9 -1.25 -3.39 -30.08
C LEU A 9 -2.59 -3.43 -30.85
N PRO A 10 -3.47 -2.43 -30.67
CA PRO A 10 -4.65 -2.32 -31.53
C PRO A 10 -4.22 -1.99 -32.97
N PRO A 11 -5.03 -2.36 -33.98
CA PRO A 11 -4.77 -2.01 -35.37
C PRO A 11 -4.57 -0.49 -35.54
N GLY A 12 -3.55 -0.11 -36.32
CA GLY A 12 -3.20 1.28 -36.60
C GLY A 12 -2.19 1.91 -35.63
N PHE A 13 -1.70 1.15 -34.65
CA PHE A 13 -0.64 1.58 -33.71
C PHE A 13 0.71 0.93 -33.99
N GLU A 14 0.81 0.09 -35.03
CA GLU A 14 2.03 -0.61 -35.40
C GLU A 14 3.17 0.38 -35.69
N GLY A 15 4.32 0.18 -35.05
CA GLY A 15 5.51 1.02 -35.25
C GLY A 15 5.38 2.46 -34.74
N ARG A 16 4.27 2.82 -34.08
CA ARG A 16 4.06 4.18 -33.53
C ARG A 16 4.94 4.46 -32.31
N PHE A 17 5.21 3.43 -31.50
CA PHE A 17 6.00 3.54 -30.28
C PHE A 17 7.36 2.89 -30.46
N LYS A 18 8.37 3.39 -29.74
CA LYS A 18 9.75 2.88 -29.82
C LYS A 18 9.97 1.75 -28.83
N GLY A 19 10.88 0.83 -29.16
CA GLY A 19 11.31 -0.26 -28.29
C GLY A 19 10.77 -1.63 -28.73
N ASP A 20 10.99 -2.63 -27.88
CA ASP A 20 10.43 -3.97 -28.06
C ASP A 20 8.90 -3.99 -27.87
N GLU A 21 8.28 -5.16 -28.05
CA GLU A 21 6.81 -5.31 -27.93
C GLU A 21 6.28 -4.86 -26.57
N LEU A 22 7.02 -5.11 -25.48
CA LEU A 22 6.64 -4.65 -24.15
C LEU A 22 6.66 -3.12 -24.09
N LEU A 23 7.77 -2.48 -24.47
CA LEU A 23 7.88 -1.03 -24.45
C LEU A 23 6.87 -0.35 -25.37
N GLN A 24 6.54 -0.97 -26.50
CA GLN A 24 5.47 -0.51 -27.36
C GLN A 24 4.10 -0.60 -26.68
N SER A 25 3.82 -1.69 -25.95
CA SER A 25 2.58 -1.83 -25.16
C SER A 25 2.48 -0.78 -24.04
N VAL A 26 3.60 -0.46 -23.39
CA VAL A 26 3.69 0.62 -22.40
C VAL A 26 3.47 1.99 -23.04
N GLY A 27 4.07 2.24 -24.22
CA GLY A 27 3.84 3.46 -24.99
C GLY A 27 2.38 3.63 -25.40
N TYR A 28 1.70 2.53 -25.74
CA TYR A 28 0.26 2.55 -25.98
C TYR A 28 -0.54 2.86 -24.73
N ALA A 29 -0.17 2.29 -23.57
CA ALA A 29 -0.85 2.59 -22.30
C ALA A 29 -0.71 4.07 -21.93
N ASP A 30 0.47 4.67 -22.11
CA ASP A 30 0.72 6.10 -21.91
C ASP A 30 -0.15 6.95 -22.85
N TYR A 31 -0.19 6.62 -24.14
CA TYR A 31 -1.09 7.28 -25.10
C TYR A 31 -2.56 7.14 -24.72
N ALA A 32 -3.01 5.95 -24.30
CA ALA A 32 -4.38 5.73 -23.88
C ALA A 32 -4.75 6.56 -22.64
N LEU A 33 -3.82 6.70 -21.68
CA LEU A 33 -3.98 7.57 -20.52
C LEU A 33 -4.09 9.05 -20.94
N GLU A 34 -3.25 9.51 -21.88
CA GLU A 34 -3.36 10.84 -22.46
C GLU A 34 -4.77 11.07 -23.04
N GLN A 35 -5.26 10.15 -23.88
CA GLN A 35 -6.59 10.26 -24.49
C GLN A 35 -7.73 10.23 -23.45
N PHE A 36 -7.58 9.41 -22.40
CA PHE A 36 -8.49 9.41 -21.27
C PHE A 36 -8.56 10.79 -20.61
N PHE A 37 -7.42 11.38 -20.27
CA PHE A 37 -7.37 12.70 -19.64
C PHE A 37 -7.86 13.82 -20.57
N GLU A 38 -7.54 13.80 -21.86
CA GLU A 38 -8.10 14.75 -22.85
C GLU A 38 -9.62 14.65 -22.96
N THR A 39 -10.18 13.47 -22.76
CA THR A 39 -11.63 13.25 -22.77
C THR A 39 -12.26 13.71 -21.46
N VAL A 40 -11.71 13.28 -20.31
CA VAL A 40 -12.31 13.58 -19.01
C VAL A 40 -12.14 15.04 -18.61
N LYS A 41 -11.11 15.75 -19.10
CA LYS A 41 -10.95 17.21 -18.91
C LYS A 41 -12.17 18.03 -19.32
N LYS A 42 -12.99 17.51 -20.23
CA LYS A 42 -14.22 18.17 -20.73
C LYS A 42 -15.44 17.94 -19.84
N GLN A 43 -15.35 17.04 -18.87
CA GLN A 43 -16.47 16.66 -18.01
C GLN A 43 -16.62 17.65 -16.84
N PRO A 44 -17.86 17.95 -16.40
CA PRO A 44 -18.10 18.94 -15.33
C PRO A 44 -17.48 18.54 -13.98
N TRP A 45 -17.29 17.23 -13.74
CA TRP A 45 -16.73 16.70 -12.50
C TRP A 45 -15.19 16.68 -12.48
N TYR A 46 -14.51 16.89 -13.61
CA TYR A 46 -13.06 16.74 -13.74
C TYR A 46 -12.28 17.51 -12.68
N LYS A 47 -12.66 18.78 -12.49
CA LYS A 47 -12.03 19.70 -11.56
C LYS A 47 -12.15 19.31 -10.09
N ASN A 48 -13.09 18.43 -9.76
CA ASN A 48 -13.40 17.95 -8.41
C ASN A 48 -13.30 16.42 -8.35
N THR A 49 -12.25 15.86 -8.94
CA THR A 49 -12.01 14.42 -8.98
C THR A 49 -10.57 14.12 -8.59
N LEU A 50 -10.42 13.25 -7.58
CA LEU A 50 -9.15 12.61 -7.26
C LEU A 50 -9.00 11.36 -8.13
N PHE A 51 -7.96 11.35 -8.95
CA PHE A 51 -7.52 10.18 -9.70
C PHE A 51 -6.41 9.47 -8.93
N VAL A 52 -6.54 8.15 -8.76
CA VAL A 52 -5.49 7.31 -8.19
C VAL A 52 -5.05 6.34 -9.28
N LEU A 53 -3.82 6.51 -9.77
CA LEU A 53 -3.21 5.63 -10.77
C LEU A 53 -2.28 4.66 -10.05
N VAL A 54 -2.40 3.37 -10.35
CA VAL A 54 -1.65 2.31 -9.68
C VAL A 54 -1.40 1.17 -10.66
N ALA A 55 -0.19 0.61 -10.66
CA ALA A 55 0.04 -0.69 -11.27
C ALA A 55 -0.36 -1.79 -10.28
N ASP A 56 -0.93 -2.88 -10.76
CA ASP A 56 -1.32 -4.02 -9.93
C ASP A 56 -0.08 -4.81 -9.45
N HIS A 57 0.91 -4.99 -10.33
CA HIS A 57 2.20 -5.61 -10.02
C HIS A 57 3.33 -5.11 -10.94
N CYS A 58 4.58 -5.46 -10.63
CA CYS A 58 5.71 -5.18 -11.51
C CYS A 58 5.62 -6.00 -12.81
N GLY A 59 5.98 -5.38 -13.94
CA GLY A 59 6.13 -6.08 -15.21
C GLY A 59 7.29 -7.10 -15.20
N PRO A 60 7.57 -7.75 -16.34
CA PRO A 60 8.64 -8.73 -16.44
C PRO A 60 9.96 -8.21 -15.89
N THR A 61 10.70 -9.05 -15.17
CA THR A 61 11.98 -8.68 -14.54
C THR A 61 13.10 -8.56 -15.58
N ILE A 62 13.04 -7.48 -16.36
CA ILE A 62 13.98 -7.19 -17.46
C ILE A 62 15.22 -6.48 -16.94
N SER A 63 15.07 -5.59 -15.94
CA SER A 63 16.18 -4.94 -15.27
C SER A 63 16.68 -5.77 -14.09
N VAL A 64 17.98 -5.68 -13.79
CA VAL A 64 18.60 -6.41 -12.66
C VAL A 64 17.97 -5.98 -11.32
N GLY A 65 17.63 -4.70 -11.17
CA GLY A 65 17.01 -4.16 -9.94
C GLY A 65 15.61 -4.71 -9.65
N ASN A 66 14.83 -5.07 -10.68
CA ASN A 66 13.50 -5.65 -10.48
C ASN A 66 13.54 -7.16 -10.16
N LYS A 67 14.72 -7.79 -10.14
CA LYS A 67 14.87 -9.22 -9.81
C LYS A 67 14.93 -9.49 -8.30
N THR A 68 15.26 -8.47 -7.51
CA THR A 68 15.31 -8.54 -6.05
C THR A 68 13.93 -8.73 -5.46
N HIS A 69 13.84 -9.21 -4.23
CA HIS A 69 12.56 -9.44 -3.59
C HIS A 69 11.81 -8.11 -3.40
N VAL A 70 12.47 -7.05 -2.93
CA VAL A 70 11.88 -5.70 -2.87
C VAL A 70 11.49 -5.19 -4.27
N GLY A 71 12.38 -5.32 -5.25
CA GLY A 71 12.19 -4.75 -6.59
C GLY A 71 11.00 -5.35 -7.35
N ARG A 72 10.67 -6.62 -7.11
CA ARG A 72 9.49 -7.30 -7.71
C ARG A 72 8.15 -6.73 -7.27
N PHE A 73 8.11 -5.98 -6.16
CA PHE A 73 6.89 -5.38 -5.62
C PHE A 73 6.88 -3.84 -5.72
N MET A 74 7.93 -3.24 -6.28
CA MET A 74 8.04 -1.79 -6.38
C MET A 74 7.30 -1.25 -7.62
N ILE A 75 6.06 -0.83 -7.38
CA ILE A 75 5.15 -0.30 -8.40
C ILE A 75 4.94 1.22 -8.28
N PRO A 76 4.51 1.90 -9.36
CA PRO A 76 4.05 3.29 -9.26
C PRO A 76 2.67 3.38 -8.62
N ILE A 77 2.52 4.37 -7.73
CA ILE A 77 1.23 4.86 -7.22
C ILE A 77 1.24 6.39 -7.34
N VAL A 78 0.23 6.97 -7.99
CA VAL A 78 0.13 8.42 -8.22
C VAL A 78 -1.26 8.90 -7.80
N PHE A 79 -1.28 9.91 -6.93
CA PHE A 79 -2.48 10.65 -6.57
C PHE A 79 -2.49 11.96 -7.37
N TYR A 80 -3.53 12.17 -8.18
CA TYR A 80 -3.65 13.32 -9.06
C TYR A 80 -5.02 13.99 -8.88
N HIS A 81 -5.01 15.29 -8.60
CA HIS A 81 -6.22 16.11 -8.59
C HIS A 81 -5.93 17.42 -9.33
N PRO A 82 -6.68 17.76 -10.40
CA PRO A 82 -6.30 18.84 -11.33
C PRO A 82 -6.27 20.24 -10.70
N GLU A 83 -7.16 20.51 -9.74
CA GLU A 83 -7.26 21.81 -9.05
C GLU A 83 -6.52 21.85 -7.71
N ASP A 84 -6.04 20.70 -7.18
CA ASP A 84 -5.40 20.67 -5.86
C ASP A 84 -3.87 20.75 -6.01
N LYS A 85 -3.34 21.96 -5.82
CA LYS A 85 -1.90 22.21 -5.88
C LYS A 85 -1.13 21.60 -4.72
N SER A 86 -1.81 21.17 -3.65
CA SER A 86 -1.15 20.52 -2.52
C SER A 86 -0.60 19.14 -2.88
N LEU A 87 -1.05 18.50 -3.96
CA LEU A 87 -0.50 17.23 -4.45
C LEU A 87 0.58 17.41 -5.52
N ALA A 88 0.60 18.57 -6.19
CA ALA A 88 1.45 18.79 -7.37
C ALA A 88 2.95 18.74 -7.03
N GLY A 89 3.69 17.91 -7.76
CA GLY A 89 5.15 17.80 -7.64
C GLY A 89 5.64 17.19 -6.33
N LYS A 90 4.75 16.63 -5.50
CA LYS A 90 5.15 15.97 -4.27
C LYS A 90 5.56 14.53 -4.52
N ARG A 91 6.71 14.16 -3.94
CA ARG A 91 7.19 12.79 -3.84
C ARG A 91 7.16 12.37 -2.38
N ILE A 92 6.67 11.16 -2.13
CA ILE A 92 6.75 10.52 -0.82
C ILE A 92 8.03 9.69 -0.77
N ASP A 93 8.93 10.01 0.17
CA ASP A 93 10.26 9.36 0.28
C ASP A 93 10.32 8.27 1.36
N PHE A 94 9.18 7.98 2.00
CA PHE A 94 9.02 6.84 2.90
C PHE A 94 8.25 5.70 2.22
N VAL A 95 8.39 4.49 2.77
CA VAL A 95 7.72 3.28 2.25
C VAL A 95 6.22 3.42 2.33
N THR A 96 5.56 3.10 1.22
CA THR A 96 4.11 2.98 1.09
C THR A 96 3.78 1.67 0.38
N GLN A 97 2.54 1.23 0.49
CA GLN A 97 2.02 0.01 -0.14
C GLN A 97 0.62 0.24 -0.72
N GLN A 98 0.16 -0.66 -1.59
CA GLN A 98 -1.20 -0.56 -2.16
C GLN A 98 -2.30 -0.51 -1.10
N SER A 99 -2.12 -1.21 0.03
CA SER A 99 -3.10 -1.23 1.12
C SER A 99 -3.23 0.12 1.84
N ASP A 100 -2.32 1.06 1.60
CA ASP A 100 -2.37 2.45 2.08
C ASP A 100 -3.29 3.33 1.22
N ILE A 101 -3.69 2.89 0.01
CA ILE A 101 -4.53 3.70 -0.89
C ILE A 101 -5.86 4.02 -0.25
N LEU A 102 -6.57 3.02 0.27
CA LEU A 102 -7.87 3.19 0.91
C LEU A 102 -7.81 4.20 2.07
N PRO A 103 -6.98 4.03 3.12
CA PRO A 103 -6.92 4.99 4.21
C PRO A 103 -6.47 6.38 3.73
N SER A 104 -5.58 6.48 2.74
CA SER A 104 -5.14 7.78 2.21
C SER A 104 -6.26 8.52 1.48
N VAL A 105 -7.09 7.81 0.72
CA VAL A 105 -8.28 8.40 0.08
C VAL A 105 -9.29 8.83 1.12
N MET A 106 -9.53 8.04 2.16
CA MET A 106 -10.46 8.39 3.24
C MET A 106 -10.00 9.65 3.99
N ASP A 107 -8.72 9.73 4.34
CA ASP A 107 -8.14 10.92 4.97
C ASP A 107 -8.19 12.14 4.04
N TYR A 108 -7.89 11.97 2.76
CA TYR A 108 -7.96 13.06 1.76
C TYR A 108 -9.38 13.64 1.65
N LEU A 109 -10.40 12.78 1.71
CA LEU A 109 -11.80 13.17 1.66
C LEU A 109 -12.33 13.70 3.01
N ASN A 110 -11.51 13.73 4.06
CA ASN A 110 -11.93 14.01 5.44
C ASN A 110 -13.09 13.10 5.90
N TYR A 111 -13.05 11.82 5.51
CA TYR A 111 -14.05 10.84 5.90
C TYR A 111 -13.89 10.45 7.37
N ASP A 112 -14.93 10.69 8.19
CA ASP A 112 -14.88 10.60 9.65
C ASP A 112 -15.61 9.37 10.24
N LEU A 113 -16.11 8.47 9.39
CA LEU A 113 -16.77 7.25 9.85
C LEU A 113 -15.78 6.07 9.98
N PRO A 114 -16.08 5.09 10.85
CA PRO A 114 -15.22 3.93 11.04
C PRO A 114 -15.04 3.12 9.75
N TYR A 115 -13.79 2.77 9.44
CA TYR A 115 -13.44 1.81 8.39
C TYR A 115 -12.32 0.89 8.88
N SER A 116 -12.10 -0.23 8.18
CA SER A 116 -11.01 -1.17 8.46
C SER A 116 -10.06 -1.19 7.26
N ALA A 117 -8.77 -1.03 7.54
CA ALA A 117 -7.71 -1.15 6.55
C ALA A 117 -6.54 -1.98 7.12
N PHE A 118 -5.75 -2.54 6.21
CA PHE A 118 -4.46 -3.15 6.55
C PHE A 118 -3.33 -2.12 6.57
N GLY A 119 -3.37 -1.16 5.63
CA GLY A 119 -2.39 -0.09 5.53
C GLY A 119 -2.72 1.15 6.36
N HIS A 120 -1.89 2.17 6.19
CA HIS A 120 -1.97 3.46 6.85
C HIS A 120 -1.89 4.60 5.85
N SER A 121 -2.69 5.64 6.06
CA SER A 121 -2.68 6.82 5.19
C SER A 121 -1.30 7.48 5.12
N PHE A 122 -0.82 7.78 3.91
CA PHE A 122 0.43 8.56 3.73
C PHE A 122 0.26 10.03 4.13
N LEU A 123 -0.98 10.51 4.27
CA LEU A 123 -1.30 11.86 4.75
C LEU A 123 -1.32 11.97 6.27
N SER A 124 -1.37 10.83 6.99
CA SER A 124 -1.45 10.85 8.44
C SER A 124 -0.20 11.49 9.05
N PRO A 125 -0.36 12.51 9.92
CA PRO A 125 0.75 13.17 10.60
C PRO A 125 1.27 12.37 11.81
N ASP A 126 0.64 11.23 12.14
CA ASP A 126 1.03 10.40 13.28
C ASP A 126 2.39 9.76 13.04
N SER A 127 3.40 10.27 13.74
CA SER A 127 4.79 9.79 13.67
C SER A 127 5.00 8.44 14.34
N SER A 128 4.01 7.91 15.07
CA SER A 128 4.06 6.56 15.64
C SER A 128 3.76 5.47 14.61
N ILE A 129 3.21 5.84 13.44
CA ILE A 129 2.97 4.90 12.35
C ILE A 129 4.29 4.45 11.75
N VAL A 130 4.56 3.15 11.85
CA VAL A 130 5.70 2.53 11.16
C VAL A 130 5.38 2.45 9.67
N ARG A 131 6.08 3.26 8.87
CA ARG A 131 6.00 3.23 7.40
C ARG A 131 6.62 1.94 6.90
N CYS A 132 5.77 1.03 6.44
CA CYS A 132 6.18 -0.29 6.00
C CYS A 132 5.35 -0.82 4.84
N ALA A 133 5.91 -1.81 4.16
CA ALA A 133 5.24 -2.67 3.20
C ALA A 133 5.52 -4.11 3.59
N PHE A 134 4.57 -5.00 3.31
CA PHE A 134 4.75 -6.43 3.48
C PHE A 134 4.22 -7.16 2.26
N ASN A 135 4.88 -8.27 1.91
CA ASN A 135 4.46 -9.12 0.81
C ASN A 135 4.84 -10.57 1.14
N PHE A 136 4.33 -11.50 0.33
CA PHE A 136 4.65 -12.91 0.42
C PHE A 136 4.79 -13.47 -1.00
N GLN A 137 5.93 -14.10 -1.27
CA GLN A 137 6.24 -14.72 -2.56
C GLN A 137 7.23 -15.85 -2.36
N ASP A 138 7.05 -16.96 -3.07
CA ASP A 138 7.99 -18.09 -3.08
C ASP A 138 8.38 -18.57 -1.66
N ASN A 139 7.37 -18.73 -0.78
CA ASN A 139 7.51 -19.09 0.63
C ASN A 139 8.31 -18.10 1.50
N THR A 140 8.56 -16.89 1.01
CA THR A 140 9.26 -15.85 1.76
C THR A 140 8.31 -14.70 2.04
N TYR A 141 8.11 -14.41 3.32
CA TYR A 141 7.51 -13.16 3.77
C TYR A 141 8.56 -12.06 3.76
N GLN A 142 8.18 -10.89 3.24
CA GLN A 142 8.97 -9.68 3.40
C GLN A 142 8.29 -8.67 4.31
N TYR A 143 9.11 -7.99 5.11
CA TYR A 143 8.72 -6.78 5.82
C TYR A 143 9.73 -5.68 5.54
N ILE A 144 9.27 -4.62 4.87
CA ILE A 144 10.10 -3.57 4.32
C ILE A 144 9.77 -2.29 5.08
N THR A 145 10.75 -1.70 5.75
CA THR A 145 10.68 -0.37 6.35
C THR A 145 11.50 0.62 5.55
N ASN A 146 11.63 1.86 6.01
CA ASN A 146 12.47 2.87 5.35
C ASN A 146 13.95 2.48 5.26
N ASP A 147 14.44 1.63 6.14
CA ASP A 147 15.87 1.36 6.27
C ASP A 147 16.24 -0.07 5.88
N TYR A 148 15.33 -1.03 6.11
CA TYR A 148 15.61 -2.45 5.96
C TYR A 148 14.48 -3.22 5.29
N ALA A 149 14.86 -4.28 4.57
CA ALA A 149 13.98 -5.34 4.13
C ALA A 149 14.33 -6.63 4.87
N LEU A 150 13.40 -7.13 5.70
CA LEU A 150 13.48 -8.42 6.37
C LEU A 150 12.91 -9.50 5.45
N GLN A 151 13.56 -10.66 5.40
CA GLN A 151 13.05 -11.89 4.77
C GLN A 151 12.85 -12.97 5.83
N PHE A 152 11.69 -13.62 5.84
CA PHE A 152 11.28 -14.62 6.82
C PHE A 152 10.58 -15.77 6.09
N ASP A 153 11.03 -17.01 6.29
CA ASP A 153 10.49 -18.19 5.56
C ASP A 153 9.24 -18.81 6.22
N GLY A 154 8.81 -18.27 7.36
CA GLY A 154 7.72 -18.81 8.18
C GLY A 154 8.19 -19.46 9.47
N GLU A 155 9.46 -19.86 9.55
CA GLU A 155 10.09 -20.49 10.70
C GLU A 155 11.25 -19.63 11.24
N GLU A 156 12.19 -19.25 10.36
CA GLU A 156 13.42 -18.54 10.67
C GLU A 156 13.60 -17.26 9.83
N ILE A 157 14.39 -16.33 10.35
CA ILE A 157 14.78 -15.13 9.60
C ILE A 157 15.83 -15.55 8.55
N ALA A 158 15.46 -15.46 7.28
CA ALA A 158 16.31 -15.81 6.15
C ALA A 158 17.32 -14.70 5.79
N GLY A 159 16.95 -13.43 6.00
CA GLY A 159 17.84 -12.32 5.67
C GLY A 159 17.37 -10.95 6.13
N LEU A 160 18.33 -10.02 6.17
CA LEU A 160 18.11 -8.60 6.41
C LEU A 160 18.96 -7.78 5.45
N TYR A 161 18.35 -6.84 4.74
CA TYR A 161 19.03 -6.07 3.68
C TYR A 161 18.79 -4.57 3.84
N ALA A 162 19.84 -3.76 3.71
CA ALA A 162 19.74 -2.30 3.60
C ALA A 162 19.42 -1.88 2.15
N TYR A 163 18.22 -2.23 1.68
CA TYR A 163 17.83 -2.21 0.27
C TYR A 163 17.95 -0.85 -0.44
N LYS A 164 17.92 0.28 0.30
CA LYS A 164 18.12 1.61 -0.29
C LYS A 164 19.57 1.87 -0.72
N THR A 165 20.53 1.33 0.01
CA THR A 165 21.97 1.46 -0.28
C THR A 165 22.54 0.21 -0.96
N ASP A 166 21.83 -0.91 -0.86
CA ASP A 166 22.13 -2.18 -1.52
C ASP A 166 20.91 -2.62 -2.35
N SER A 167 20.71 -1.94 -3.49
CA SER A 167 19.54 -2.11 -4.34
C SER A 167 19.45 -3.48 -5.02
N LEU A 168 20.52 -4.27 -4.99
CA LEU A 168 20.57 -5.63 -5.51
C LEU A 168 20.34 -6.70 -4.43
N GLU A 169 20.13 -6.30 -3.16
CA GLU A 169 20.04 -7.21 -2.02
C GLU A 169 21.23 -8.19 -1.98
N ALA A 170 22.44 -7.71 -2.33
CA ALA A 170 23.61 -8.56 -2.48
C ALA A 170 24.25 -8.93 -1.12
N ASN A 171 24.05 -8.10 -0.10
CA ASN A 171 24.69 -8.23 1.20
C ASN A 171 23.64 -8.50 2.29
N ASN A 172 23.54 -9.77 2.70
CA ASN A 172 22.73 -10.14 3.86
C ASN A 172 23.44 -9.69 5.15
N LEU A 173 22.88 -8.70 5.84
CA LEU A 173 23.46 -8.07 7.03
C LEU A 173 23.52 -9.01 8.25
N LEU A 174 22.81 -10.13 8.23
CA LEU A 174 22.86 -11.13 9.30
C LEU A 174 24.12 -12.01 9.24
N LEU A 175 24.82 -12.03 8.10
CA LEU A 175 26.02 -12.84 7.93
C LEU A 175 27.26 -12.19 8.58
N VAL A 176 28.07 -13.02 9.23
CA VAL A 176 29.45 -12.75 9.65
C VAL A 176 30.30 -13.89 9.08
N GLY A 177 31.05 -13.60 8.01
CA GLY A 177 31.59 -14.66 7.16
C GLY A 177 30.44 -15.48 6.56
N ASP A 178 30.46 -16.80 6.76
CA ASP A 178 29.42 -17.71 6.29
C ASP A 178 28.33 -18.02 7.34
N SER A 179 28.36 -17.38 8.52
CA SER A 179 27.44 -17.66 9.63
C SER A 179 26.42 -16.55 9.84
N LEU A 180 25.13 -16.89 9.99
CA LEU A 180 24.02 -15.96 10.30
C LEU A 180 24.01 -15.52 11.78
N ALA A 181 25.09 -14.88 12.23
CA ALA A 181 25.34 -14.60 13.64
C ALA A 181 25.70 -13.14 13.96
N ASN A 182 25.38 -12.16 13.09
CA ASN A 182 25.65 -10.76 13.41
C ASN A 182 24.71 -10.27 14.56
N PRO A 183 25.22 -10.07 15.79
CA PRO A 183 24.36 -9.83 16.95
C PRO A 183 23.73 -8.42 16.94
N GLU A 184 24.33 -7.45 16.25
CA GLU A 184 23.77 -6.10 16.13
C GLU A 184 22.57 -6.09 15.19
N PHE A 185 22.74 -6.65 13.98
CA PHE A 185 21.65 -6.74 13.00
C PHE A 185 20.58 -7.75 13.38
N ARG A 186 20.91 -8.79 14.17
CA ARG A 186 19.91 -9.74 14.66
C ARG A 186 18.84 -9.06 15.52
N LYS A 187 19.24 -8.14 16.41
CA LYS A 187 18.27 -7.38 17.23
C LYS A 187 17.33 -6.54 16.37
N ILE A 188 17.85 -5.93 15.30
CA ILE A 188 17.04 -5.18 14.34
C ILE A 188 16.06 -6.13 13.65
N ALA A 189 16.53 -7.26 13.12
CA ALA A 189 15.69 -8.23 12.43
C ALA A 189 14.58 -8.79 13.33
N ASP A 190 14.90 -9.14 14.58
CA ASP A 190 13.92 -9.60 15.57
C ASP A 190 12.85 -8.53 15.86
N SER A 191 13.25 -7.24 15.93
CA SER A 191 12.32 -6.13 16.12
C SER A 191 11.33 -5.94 14.96
N LEU A 192 11.79 -6.22 13.72
CA LEU A 192 10.96 -6.16 12.51
C LEU A 192 10.08 -7.39 12.33
N LEU A 193 10.50 -8.55 12.87
CA LEU A 193 9.75 -9.79 12.77
C LEU A 193 8.44 -9.73 13.58
N VAL A 194 8.43 -9.04 14.72
CA VAL A 194 7.24 -8.92 15.58
C VAL A 194 6.03 -8.33 14.83
N PRO A 195 6.11 -7.11 14.22
CA PRO A 195 5.00 -6.57 13.47
C PRO A 195 4.64 -7.43 12.24
N LEU A 196 5.62 -8.02 11.54
CA LEU A 196 5.34 -8.94 10.43
C LEU A 196 4.48 -10.13 10.89
N LYS A 197 4.86 -10.80 11.99
CA LYS A 197 4.09 -11.91 12.57
C LYS A 197 2.68 -11.48 12.98
N ALA A 198 2.51 -10.26 13.48
CA ALA A 198 1.19 -9.71 13.80
C ALA A 198 0.33 -9.52 12.53
N VAL A 199 0.90 -9.04 11.43
CA VAL A 199 0.21 -8.93 10.13
C VAL A 199 -0.20 -10.31 9.62
N ILE A 200 0.73 -11.29 9.60
CA ILE A 200 0.46 -12.67 9.17
C ILE A 200 -0.65 -13.28 10.02
N GLN A 201 -0.57 -13.15 11.34
CA GLN A 201 -1.58 -13.66 12.27
C GLN A 201 -2.95 -13.02 12.02
N ARG A 202 -3.01 -11.69 11.83
CA ARG A 202 -4.26 -10.98 11.52
C ARG A 202 -4.86 -11.47 10.20
N HIS A 203 -4.05 -11.55 9.15
CA HIS A 203 -4.49 -12.00 7.83
C HIS A 203 -5.03 -13.43 7.89
N ASN A 204 -4.25 -14.37 8.44
CA ASN A 204 -4.65 -15.77 8.56
C ASN A 204 -5.90 -15.94 9.43
N SER A 205 -5.98 -15.22 10.56
CA SER A 205 -7.17 -15.25 11.41
C SER A 205 -8.42 -14.78 10.68
N ALA A 206 -8.31 -13.69 9.90
CA ALA A 206 -9.42 -13.16 9.11
C ALA A 206 -9.88 -14.16 8.04
N MET A 207 -8.94 -14.79 7.33
CA MET A 207 -9.22 -15.80 6.31
C MET A 207 -9.88 -17.05 6.91
N ILE A 208 -9.30 -17.63 7.97
CA ILE A 208 -9.81 -18.85 8.61
C ILE A 208 -11.20 -18.63 9.20
N ARG A 209 -11.45 -17.47 9.81
CA ARG A 209 -12.71 -17.17 10.50
C ARG A 209 -13.74 -16.51 9.61
N ASN A 210 -13.40 -16.18 8.36
CA ASN A 210 -14.21 -15.37 7.46
C ASN A 210 -14.70 -14.06 8.14
N GLN A 211 -13.79 -13.38 8.83
CA GLN A 211 -14.06 -12.17 9.61
C GLN A 211 -13.06 -11.08 9.25
N LEU A 212 -13.56 -9.98 8.68
CA LEU A 212 -12.70 -8.85 8.29
C LEU A 212 -12.17 -8.05 9.49
N LEU A 213 -12.93 -8.05 10.59
CA LEU A 213 -12.58 -7.36 11.82
C LEU A 213 -12.00 -8.35 12.83
N PRO A 214 -10.97 -7.96 13.62
CA PRO A 214 -10.57 -8.74 14.77
C PRO A 214 -11.76 -8.89 15.74
N PRO A 215 -11.83 -9.98 16.53
CA PRO A 215 -12.88 -10.16 17.53
C PRO A 215 -12.99 -8.93 18.42
N GLU A 216 -14.21 -8.44 18.68
CA GLU A 216 -14.41 -7.22 19.45
C GLU A 216 -13.75 -7.31 20.85
N THR A 217 -12.64 -6.61 21.04
CA THR A 217 -12.32 -5.99 22.33
C THR A 217 -12.72 -4.51 22.23
N MET A 218 -14.00 -4.24 22.00
CA MET A 218 -14.51 -2.87 22.00
C MET A 218 -14.78 -2.41 23.44
N PRO A 219 -14.18 -1.29 23.92
CA PRO A 219 -14.65 -0.66 25.13
C PRO A 219 -16.08 -0.17 24.90
N LYS A 220 -17.02 -0.60 25.75
CA LYS A 220 -18.42 -0.16 25.72
C LYS A 220 -18.47 1.38 25.74
N ARG A 221 -18.89 1.99 24.63
CA ARG A 221 -19.18 3.42 24.55
C ARG A 221 -20.27 3.73 25.57
N LYS A 222 -19.94 4.44 26.65
CA LYS A 222 -20.94 4.86 27.65
C LYS A 222 -21.99 5.70 26.93
N SER A 223 -23.21 5.18 26.81
CA SER A 223 -24.33 5.96 26.31
C SER A 223 -24.57 7.12 27.30
N LYS A 224 -24.58 8.34 26.79
CA LYS A 224 -25.13 9.47 27.54
C LYS A 224 -26.62 9.16 27.73
N LYS A 225 -27.02 8.87 28.97
CA LYS A 225 -28.45 8.81 29.34
C LYS A 225 -29.09 10.15 28.95
N SER A 226 -30.05 10.13 28.02
CA SER A 226 -30.93 11.27 27.84
C SER A 226 -31.81 11.36 29.09
N LYS A 227 -31.78 12.52 29.76
CA LYS A 227 -32.77 12.84 30.78
C LYS A 227 -34.04 13.25 30.06
N THR A 228 -35.00 12.36 29.95
CA THR A 228 -36.39 12.72 29.65
C THR A 228 -37.01 13.29 30.93
N THR A 229 -37.16 14.61 30.98
CA THR A 229 -38.06 15.29 31.92
C THR A 229 -39.49 15.16 31.39
N THR A 230 -40.28 14.30 32.01
CA THR A 230 -41.73 14.26 31.83
C THR A 230 -42.38 15.43 32.57
N SER A 231 -43.02 16.34 31.84
CA SER A 231 -43.99 17.29 32.38
C SER A 231 -45.33 16.57 32.59
N ALA A 232 -45.74 16.40 33.85
CA ALA A 232 -47.07 15.91 34.19
C ALA A 232 -48.03 17.10 34.26
N GLY A 233 -48.85 17.25 33.21
CA GLY A 233 -49.99 18.15 33.18
C GLY A 233 -51.29 17.42 33.55
N ALA A 234 -51.97 17.99 34.54
CA ALA A 234 -53.42 17.98 34.77
C ALA A 234 -54.13 16.70 35.27
N VAL A 235 -54.81 16.83 36.41
CA VAL A 235 -56.28 16.92 36.55
C VAL A 235 -56.67 16.33 37.93
N LYS A 236 -57.23 17.15 38.83
CA LYS A 236 -58.17 16.67 39.85
C LYS A 236 -59.35 17.60 39.97
N LYS A 237 -60.53 17.03 39.70
CA LYS A 237 -61.87 17.54 40.00
C LYS A 237 -62.08 17.59 41.52
N LYS A 238 -62.50 18.73 42.05
CA LYS A 238 -63.77 18.95 42.75
C LYS A 238 -63.94 20.44 43.01
#